data_AF-A0A833H5M3-F1
#
_entry.id   AF-A0A833H5M3-F1
#
_cell.length_a   1.000
_cell.length_b   1.000
_cell.length_c   1.000
_cell.angle_alpha   90.00
_cell.angle_beta   90.00
_cell.angle_gamma   90.00
#
_symmetry.space_group_name_H-M   'P 1'
#
loop_
_entity.id
_entity.type
_entity.pdbx_description
1 polymer ?
#
loop_
_entity_poly.entity_id
_entity_poly.type
_entity_poly.pdbx_seq_one_letter_code
_entity_poly.pdbx_strand_id
1 'polypeptide(L)' 'MPRLFLCLASLLMLAAAPLQAREQSDAPDAAVIGFSPDGRYFAWEVYGWDIASGALSAAIHVVDRDTNRQADGFPFG' A
#
# COMPACT_ATOMS: atom_id res chain seq x y z
N MET A 1 37.68 17.46 16.94
CA MET A 1 37.58 17.11 15.51
C MET A 1 36.84 15.80 15.19
N PRO A 2 36.94 14.69 15.96
CA PRO A 2 36.28 13.43 15.56
C PRO A 2 34.74 13.51 15.61
N ARG A 3 34.18 14.29 16.54
CA ARG A 3 32.72 14.51 16.65
C ARG A 3 32.11 15.19 15.42
N LEU A 4 32.83 16.15 14.84
CA LEU A 4 32.38 16.86 13.63
C LEU A 4 32.36 15.90 12.43
N PHE A 5 33.36 15.03 12.35
CA PHE A 5 33.47 14.00 11.32
C PHE A 5 32.35 12.96 11.42
N LEU A 6 32.03 12.51 12.65
CA LEU A 6 30.89 11.63 12.93
C LEU A 6 29.55 12.28 12.56
N CYS A 7 29.32 13.54 12.93
CA CYS A 7 28.10 14.25 12.54
C CYS A 7 27.97 14.36 11.02
N LEU A 8 29.05 14.72 10.32
CA LEU A 8 29.04 14.84 8.86
C LEU A 8 28.77 13.49 8.18
N ALA A 9 29.39 12.40 8.66
CA ALA A 9 29.12 11.06 8.17
C ALA A 9 27.67 10.63 8.41
N SER A 10 27.10 10.98 9.57
CA SER A 10 25.70 10.70 9.91
C SER A 10 24.73 11.43 8.98
N LEU A 11 24.99 12.71 8.71
CA LEU A 11 24.20 13.55 7.81
C LEU A 11 24.27 13.04 6.36
N LEU A 12 25.45 12.59 5.91
CA LEU A 12 25.62 12.01 4.58
C LEU A 12 24.86 10.69 4.41
N MET A 13 24.87 9.83 5.44
CA MET A 13 24.09 8.59 5.44
C MET A 13 22.58 8.85 5.44
N LEU A 14 22.11 9.85 6.19
CA LEU A 14 20.69 10.22 6.22
C LEU A 14 20.24 10.85 4.90
N ALA A 15 21.10 11.63 4.24
CA ALA A 15 20.85 12.21 2.93
C ALA A 15 20.87 11.18 1.78
N ALA A 16 21.49 10.02 1.97
CA ALA A 16 21.53 8.93 0.98
C ALA A 16 20.30 7.99 1.06
N ALA A 17 19.59 7.96 2.19
CA ALA A 17 18.40 7.11 2.39
C ALA A 17 17.25 7.31 1.37
N PRO A 18 16.88 8.54 0.94
CA PRO A 18 15.74 8.73 0.03
C PRO A 18 16.00 8.25 -1.40
N LEU A 19 17.25 7.98 -1.79
CA LEU A 19 17.57 7.45 -3.13
C LEU A 19 17.16 5.97 -3.30
N GLN A 20 16.86 5.29 -2.19
CA GLN A 20 16.44 3.89 -2.15
C GLN A 20 14.97 3.73 -1.80
N ALA A 21 14.16 4.79 -1.91
CA ALA A 21 12.71 4.65 -1.95
C ALA A 21 12.36 3.82 -3.20
N ARG A 22 12.44 2.49 -3.06
CA ARG A 22 11.91 1.56 -4.05
C ARG A 22 10.44 1.87 -4.16
N GLU A 23 9.97 2.05 -5.38
CA GLU A 23 8.52 2.10 -5.62
C GLU A 23 7.92 0.88 -4.93
N GLN A 24 6.99 1.17 -4.02
CA GLN A 24 6.39 0.19 -3.14
C GLN A 24 5.45 -0.64 -4.01
N SER A 25 6.02 -1.65 -4.68
CA SER A 25 5.40 -2.46 -5.72
C SER A 25 5.12 -1.70 -7.03
N ASP A 26 5.02 -2.45 -8.13
CA ASP A 26 4.35 -1.95 -9.33
C ASP A 26 2.92 -1.55 -8.92
N ALA A 27 2.37 -0.47 -9.50
CA ALA A 27 1.04 -0.02 -9.15
C ALA A 27 0.04 -1.15 -9.43
N PRO A 28 -0.62 -1.73 -8.42
CA PRO A 28 -1.46 -2.89 -8.65
C PRO A 28 -2.68 -2.49 -9.49
N ASP A 29 -3.10 -3.39 -10.37
CA ASP A 29 -4.32 -3.22 -11.13
C ASP A 29 -5.52 -3.21 -10.18
N ALA A 30 -6.56 -2.47 -10.56
CA ALA A 30 -7.80 -2.40 -9.81
C ALA A 30 -9.01 -2.62 -10.72
N ALA A 31 -9.93 -3.48 -10.27
CA ALA A 31 -11.16 -3.80 -11.00
C ALA A 31 -12.38 -3.58 -10.11
N VAL A 32 -13.39 -2.87 -10.64
CA VAL A 32 -14.67 -2.71 -9.97
C VAL A 32 -15.43 -4.03 -10.01
N ILE A 33 -15.90 -4.49 -8.84
CA ILE A 33 -16.80 -5.65 -8.74
C ILE A 33 -18.25 -5.18 -8.83
N GLY A 34 -18.63 -4.17 -8.02
CA GLY A 34 -19.94 -3.53 -8.11
C GLY A 34 -20.56 -3.17 -6.76
N PHE A 35 -21.88 -2.99 -6.77
CA PHE A 35 -22.67 -2.62 -5.60
C PHE A 35 -23.49 -3.82 -5.09
N SER A 36 -23.76 -3.86 -3.78
CA SER A 36 -24.74 -4.79 -3.22
C SER A 36 -26.16 -4.48 -3.74
N PRO A 37 -27.10 -5.44 -3.72
CA PRO A 37 -28.47 -5.22 -4.21
C PRO A 37 -29.22 -4.08 -3.51
N ASP A 38 -28.95 -3.85 -2.22
CA ASP A 38 -29.49 -2.75 -1.43
C ASP A 38 -28.71 -1.43 -1.60
N GLY A 39 -27.61 -1.45 -2.36
CA GLY A 39 -26.74 -0.31 -2.62
C GLY A 39 -25.87 0.13 -1.44
N ARG A 40 -25.92 -0.57 -0.30
CA ARG A 40 -25.18 -0.18 0.92
C ARG A 40 -23.68 -0.41 0.79
N TYR A 41 -23.25 -1.43 0.06
CA TYR A 41 -21.85 -1.80 -0.08
C TYR A 41 -21.35 -1.55 -1.50
N PHE A 42 -20.08 -1.17 -1.62
CA PHE A 42 -19.33 -1.14 -2.87
C PHE A 42 -18.07 -1.99 -2.75
N ALA A 43 -17.80 -2.80 -3.77
CA ALA A 43 -16.68 -3.73 -3.80
C ALA A 43 -15.78 -3.52 -5.02
N TRP A 44 -14.47 -3.67 -4.80
CA TRP A 44 -13.45 -3.70 -5.85
C TRP A 44 -12.33 -4.67 -5.46
N GLU A 45 -11.60 -5.14 -6.46
CA GLU A 45 -10.41 -5.97 -6.29
C GLU A 45 -9.17 -5.16 -6.65
N VAL A 46 -8.08 -5.41 -5.92
CA VAL A 46 -6.73 -4.95 -6.24
C VAL A 46 -5.87 -6.19 -6.42
N TYR A 47 -5.17 -6.31 -7.54
CA TYR A 47 -4.33 -7.48 -7.83
C TYR A 47 -3.06 -7.08 -8.60
N GLY A 48 -2.02 -7.90 -8.47
CA GLY A 48 -0.77 -7.65 -9.17
C GLY A 48 0.39 -8.48 -8.64
N TRP A 49 1.57 -8.22 -9.16
CA TRP A 49 2.80 -8.80 -8.64
C TRP A 49 3.35 -7.91 -7.52
N ASP A 50 3.37 -8.44 -6.29
CA ASP A 50 4.01 -7.76 -5.17
C ASP A 50 5.51 -8.03 -5.21
N ILE A 51 6.27 -6.98 -5.50
CA ILE A 51 7.74 -7.03 -5.59
C ILE A 51 8.37 -7.35 -4.22
N ALA A 52 7.72 -6.96 -3.11
CA ALA A 52 8.25 -7.18 -1.77
C ALA A 52 8.16 -8.65 -1.36
N SER A 53 7.04 -9.32 -1.65
CA SER A 53 6.89 -10.76 -1.42
C SER A 53 7.45 -11.62 -2.54
N GLY A 54 7.63 -11.06 -3.75
CA GLY A 54 8.04 -11.82 -4.93
C GLY A 54 6.98 -12.82 -5.38
N ALA A 55 5.70 -12.47 -5.22
CA ALA A 55 4.56 -13.32 -5.53
C ALA A 55 3.38 -12.51 -6.07
N LEU A 56 2.41 -13.20 -6.68
CA LEU A 56 1.12 -12.60 -6.98
C LEU A 56 0.37 -12.30 -5.67
N SER A 57 -0.23 -11.12 -5.62
CA SER A 57 -1.09 -10.67 -4.52
C SER A 57 -2.43 -10.22 -5.11
N ALA A 58 -3.50 -10.52 -4.39
CA ALA A 58 -4.83 -10.02 -4.68
C ALA A 58 -5.58 -9.78 -3.37
N ALA A 59 -6.38 -8.74 -3.32
CA ALA A 59 -7.24 -8.43 -2.18
C ALA A 59 -8.55 -7.84 -2.67
N ILE A 60 -9.65 -8.32 -2.10
CA ILE A 60 -10.97 -7.72 -2.30
C ILE A 60 -11.25 -6.77 -1.16
N HIS A 61 -11.68 -5.57 -1.51
CA HIS A 61 -12.11 -4.55 -0.58
C HIS A 61 -13.61 -4.32 -0.71
N VAL A 62 -14.27 -4.21 0.42
CA VAL A 62 -15.68 -3.81 0.51
C VAL A 62 -15.80 -2.63 1.45
N VAL A 63 -16.52 -1.60 1.03
CA VAL A 63 -16.79 -0.40 1.82
C VAL A 63 -18.29 -0.30 2.08
N ASP A 64 -18.65 -0.10 3.34
CA ASP A 64 -19.97 0.38 3.77
C ASP A 64 -20.08 1.86 3.38
N ARG A 65 -21.03 2.19 2.51
CA ARG A 65 -21.18 3.51 1.92
C ARG A 65 -21.86 4.53 2.84
N ASP A 66 -22.55 4.08 3.87
CA ASP A 66 -23.19 4.98 4.85
C ASP A 66 -22.13 5.55 5.80
N THR A 67 -21.15 4.73 6.16
CA THR A 67 -20.07 5.08 7.08
C THR A 67 -18.76 5.46 6.39
N ASN A 68 -18.65 5.15 5.09
CA ASN A 68 -17.44 5.27 4.29
C ASN A 68 -16.24 4.52 4.90
N ARG A 69 -16.52 3.36 5.53
CA ARG A 69 -15.52 2.50 6.18
C ARG A 69 -15.48 1.13 5.51
N GLN A 70 -14.33 0.47 5.64
CA GLN A 70 -14.21 -0.94 5.29
C GLN A 70 -15.32 -1.74 6.02
N ALA A 71 -16.04 -2.59 5.29
CA ALA A 71 -17.01 -3.49 5.89
C ALA A 71 -16.29 -4.49 6.80
N ASP A 72 -16.96 -4.90 7.88
CA ASP A 72 -16.38 -5.86 8.83
C ASP A 72 -15.99 -7.17 8.12
N GLY A 73 -14.79 -7.67 8.42
CA GLY A 73 -14.23 -8.87 7.79
C GLY A 73 -13.48 -8.65 6.48
N PHE A 74 -13.33 -7.40 6.02
CA PHE A 74 -12.51 -7.02 4.87
C PHE A 74 -11.26 -6.21 5.26
N PRO A 75 -10.20 -6.18 4.43
CA PRO A 75 -10.05 -6.90 3.16
C PRO A 75 -9.92 -8.41 3.33
N PHE A 76 -10.18 -9.14 2.24
CA PHE A 76 -9.95 -10.60 2.15
C PHE A 76 -8.95 -10.86 1.02
N GLY A 77 -7.86 -11.57 1.31
CA GLY A 77 -6.74 -11.82 0.39
C GLY A 77 -5.62 -12.59 1.07
#